data_AF-A0A1D8T682-F1
#
_entry.id   AF-A0A1D8T682-F1
#
_cell.length_a   1.000
_cell.length_b   1.000
_cell.length_c   1.000
_cell.angle_alpha   90.00
_cell.angle_beta   90.00
_cell.angle_gamma   90.00
#
_symmetry.space_group_name_H-M   'P 1'
#
loop_
_entity.id
_entity.type
_entity.pdbx_description
1 polymer ?
#
loop_
_entity_poly.entity_id
_entity_poly.type
_entity_poly.pdbx_seq_one_letter_code
_entity_poly.pdbx_strand_id
1 'polypeptide(L)'
;MKSVVVLDYPRAIHEGGGKTVLIVDPDATEEQVDTLHQIITGALGGDPWSFLAGTYEVIGRARAPISFEGVGVKATMTAEGFGRATGDSLKDPVTGEDHQVQIVLPEGPILTKGECGVGSFEVEVEVEGLHYGYADTNCIAFEFEWSN
;
A
#
# COMPACT_ATOMS: atom_id res chain seq x y z
N MET A 1 15.10 -6.19 -0.46
CA MET A 1 14.65 -5.04 -1.28
C MET A 1 13.25 -4.70 -0.82
N LYS A 2 13.00 -3.42 -0.59
CA LYS A 2 11.70 -2.85 -0.25
C LYS A 2 11.10 -2.19 -1.48
N SER A 3 9.79 -2.13 -1.52
CA SER A 3 9.02 -1.41 -2.52
C SER A 3 7.75 -0.84 -1.91
N VAL A 4 7.25 0.25 -2.48
CA VAL A 4 5.97 0.87 -2.14
C VAL A 4 5.18 1.03 -3.43
N VAL A 5 3.91 0.67 -3.37
CA VAL A 5 2.95 0.86 -4.46
C VAL A 5 1.94 1.87 -3.96
N VAL A 6 1.93 3.07 -4.55
CA VAL A 6 0.99 4.13 -4.18
C VAL A 6 -0.17 4.09 -5.14
N LEU A 7 -1.33 3.64 -4.67
CA LEU A 7 -2.55 3.51 -5.45
C LEU A 7 -3.52 4.63 -5.12
N ASP A 8 -3.97 5.34 -6.16
CA ASP A 8 -5.04 6.31 -6.06
C ASP A 8 -6.19 5.91 -6.97
N TYR A 9 -7.41 6.01 -6.44
CA TYR A 9 -8.62 5.72 -7.19
C TYR A 9 -9.58 6.89 -7.11
N PRO A 10 -10.17 7.33 -8.24
CA PRO A 10 -11.15 8.40 -8.23
C PRO A 10 -12.49 7.99 -7.59
N ARG A 11 -12.76 6.67 -7.53
CA ARG A 11 -14.00 6.04 -7.04
C ARG A 11 -13.69 4.65 -6.45
N ALA A 12 -14.70 3.81 -6.25
CA ALA A 12 -14.50 2.46 -5.73
C ALA A 12 -13.58 1.63 -6.65
N ILE A 13 -12.70 0.81 -6.07
CA ILE A 13 -11.66 0.03 -6.78
C ILE A 13 -12.21 -0.73 -8.00
N HIS A 14 -13.36 -1.41 -7.83
CA HIS A 14 -13.96 -2.22 -8.89
C HIS A 14 -14.50 -1.40 -10.08
N GLU A 15 -14.65 -0.08 -9.93
CA GLU A 15 -15.04 0.80 -11.03
C GLU A 15 -13.83 1.27 -11.87
N GLY A 16 -12.62 0.89 -11.46
CA GLY A 16 -11.38 1.14 -12.17
C GLY A 16 -10.96 2.60 -12.23
N GLY A 17 -10.06 2.90 -13.17
CA GLY A 17 -9.51 4.24 -13.37
C GLY A 17 -8.50 4.67 -12.31
N GLY A 18 -7.99 3.72 -11.52
CA GLY A 18 -6.92 3.99 -10.59
C GLY A 18 -5.60 4.28 -11.29
N LYS A 19 -4.70 4.93 -10.57
CA LYS A 19 -3.32 5.19 -11.02
C LYS A 19 -2.36 4.73 -9.94
N THR A 20 -1.20 4.23 -10.36
CA THR A 20 -0.17 3.85 -9.41
C THR A 20 1.22 4.24 -9.86
N VAL A 21 2.07 4.50 -8.87
CA VAL A 21 3.53 4.60 -9.03
C VAL A 21 4.18 3.50 -8.21
N LEU A 22 5.14 2.81 -8.83
CA LEU A 22 6.00 1.83 -8.18
C LEU A 22 7.28 2.53 -7.70
N ILE A 23 7.48 2.58 -6.39
CA ILE A 23 8.71 3.10 -5.77
C ILE A 23 9.51 1.90 -5.26
N VAL A 24 10.79 1.84 -5.60
CA VAL A 24 11.71 0.76 -5.18
C VAL A 24 12.95 1.32 -4.50
N ASP A 25 13.63 0.48 -3.70
CA ASP A 25 14.94 0.84 -3.15
C ASP A 25 15.93 1.25 -4.26
N PRO A 26 16.87 2.18 -4.00
CA PRO A 26 17.82 2.65 -5.01
C PRO A 26 18.70 1.53 -5.57
N ASP A 27 19.03 0.54 -4.72
CA ASP A 27 19.92 -0.57 -5.04
C ASP A 27 19.23 -1.73 -5.78
N ALA A 28 17.91 -1.62 -6.06
CA ALA A 28 17.19 -2.65 -6.82
C ALA A 28 17.73 -2.78 -8.25
N THR A 29 17.97 -4.01 -8.73
CA THR A 29 18.39 -4.21 -10.13
C THR A 29 17.24 -3.97 -11.09
N GLU A 30 17.52 -3.65 -12.36
CA GLU A 30 16.45 -3.50 -13.37
C GLU A 30 15.59 -4.76 -13.50
N GLU A 31 16.19 -5.96 -13.41
CA GLU A 31 15.45 -7.23 -13.39
C GLU A 31 14.46 -7.33 -12.22
N GLN A 32 14.85 -6.87 -11.03
CA GLN A 32 13.96 -6.83 -9.87
C GLN A 32 12.82 -5.83 -10.07
N VAL A 33 13.11 -4.66 -10.65
CA VAL A 33 12.11 -3.63 -10.93
C VAL A 33 11.12 -4.11 -11.99
N ASP A 34 11.58 -4.73 -13.07
CA ASP A 34 10.74 -5.28 -14.12
C ASP A 34 9.89 -6.45 -13.61
N THR A 35 10.44 -7.29 -12.74
CA THR A 35 9.68 -8.38 -12.11
C THR A 35 8.57 -7.82 -11.23
N LEU A 36 8.88 -6.87 -10.34
CA LEU A 36 7.87 -6.21 -9.51
C LEU A 36 6.80 -5.53 -10.36
N HIS A 37 7.18 -4.87 -11.45
CA HIS A 37 6.24 -4.26 -12.37
C HIS A 37 5.27 -5.31 -12.97
N GLN A 38 5.79 -6.44 -13.45
CA GLN A 38 4.95 -7.50 -13.99
C GLN A 38 4.03 -8.14 -12.93
N ILE A 39 4.49 -8.23 -11.67
CA ILE A 39 3.67 -8.66 -10.53
C ILE A 39 2.50 -7.70 -10.36
N ILE A 40 2.76 -6.40 -10.19
CA ILE A 40 1.69 -5.42 -9.91
C ILE A 40 0.77 -5.18 -11.11
N THR A 41 1.20 -5.46 -12.35
CA THR A 41 0.30 -5.43 -13.52
C THR A 41 -0.44 -6.75 -13.72
N GLY A 42 -0.31 -7.71 -12.79
CA GLY A 42 -0.92 -9.04 -12.87
C GLY A 42 -0.42 -9.89 -14.06
N ALA A 43 0.63 -9.46 -14.76
CA ALA A 43 1.17 -10.15 -15.93
C ALA A 43 1.78 -11.51 -15.55
N LEU A 44 2.26 -11.62 -14.30
CA LEU A 44 2.75 -12.86 -13.72
C LEU A 44 1.68 -13.64 -12.95
N GLY A 45 0.44 -13.16 -12.85
CA GLY A 45 -0.58 -13.81 -12.04
C GLY A 45 -0.34 -13.66 -10.53
N GLY A 46 -0.94 -14.57 -9.74
CA GLY A 46 -0.92 -14.58 -8.27
C GLY A 46 -1.76 -13.48 -7.62
N ASP A 47 -2.43 -13.81 -6.51
CA ASP A 47 -3.23 -12.87 -5.72
C ASP A 47 -2.34 -12.09 -4.73
N PRO A 48 -2.65 -10.82 -4.41
CA PRO A 48 -3.85 -10.06 -4.80
C PRO A 48 -3.75 -9.36 -6.16
N TRP A 49 -2.58 -9.37 -6.80
CA TRP A 49 -2.31 -8.53 -7.96
C TRP A 49 -3.12 -8.94 -9.19
N SER A 50 -3.39 -10.23 -9.38
CA SER A 50 -4.28 -10.71 -10.44
C SER A 50 -5.68 -10.13 -10.33
N PHE A 51 -6.17 -9.95 -9.10
CA PHE A 51 -7.48 -9.36 -8.83
C PHE A 51 -7.47 -7.84 -9.08
N LEU A 52 -6.36 -7.17 -8.76
CA LEU A 52 -6.25 -5.71 -8.82
C LEU A 52 -5.79 -5.16 -10.18
N ALA A 53 -5.06 -5.93 -10.99
CA ALA A 53 -4.38 -5.47 -12.20
C ALA A 53 -5.26 -4.75 -13.23
N GLY A 54 -6.57 -5.06 -13.27
CA GLY A 54 -7.52 -4.41 -14.18
C GLY A 54 -8.13 -3.11 -13.65
N THR A 55 -7.79 -2.70 -12.43
CA THR A 55 -8.44 -1.59 -11.73
C THR A 55 -7.62 -0.29 -11.76
N TYR A 56 -6.34 -0.35 -12.14
CA TYR A 56 -5.45 0.80 -12.24
C TYR A 56 -4.46 0.69 -13.40
N GLU A 57 -3.80 1.81 -13.71
CA GLU A 57 -2.65 1.88 -14.62
C GLU A 57 -1.36 2.26 -13.87
N VAL A 58 -0.25 1.62 -14.20
CA VAL A 58 1.08 2.01 -13.69
C VAL A 58 1.60 3.18 -14.53
N ILE A 59 1.51 4.39 -13.97
CA ILE A 59 1.87 5.63 -14.67
C ILE A 59 3.35 6.02 -14.48
N GLY A 60 4.07 5.34 -13.58
CA GLY A 60 5.46 5.67 -13.30
C GLY A 60 6.20 4.66 -12.43
N ARG A 61 7.53 4.78 -12.47
CA ARG A 61 8.46 4.05 -11.60
C ARG A 61 9.46 5.03 -11.03
N ALA A 62 9.80 4.87 -9.76
CA ALA A 62 10.74 5.73 -9.05
C ALA A 62 11.67 4.92 -8.13
N ARG A 63 12.81 5.53 -7.80
CA ARG A 63 13.80 4.97 -6.89
C ARG A 63 14.00 5.92 -5.72
N ALA A 64 13.84 5.43 -4.50
CA ALA A 64 14.01 6.21 -3.29
C ALA A 64 14.43 5.31 -2.13
N PRO A 65 15.24 5.79 -1.16
CA PRO A 65 15.42 5.11 0.11
C PRO A 65 14.05 4.87 0.80
N ILE A 66 13.77 3.61 1.12
CA ILE A 66 12.52 3.21 1.80
C ILE A 66 12.84 2.71 3.21
N SER A 67 12.09 3.17 4.21
CA SER A 67 12.14 2.67 5.58
C SER A 67 10.76 2.27 6.10
N PHE A 68 10.76 1.26 6.96
CA PHE A 68 9.61 0.83 7.74
C PHE A 68 10.04 0.74 9.20
N GLU A 69 9.29 1.38 10.09
CA GLU A 69 9.52 1.37 11.53
C GLU A 69 8.23 0.95 12.24
N GLY A 70 8.34 0.08 13.25
CA GLY A 70 7.16 -0.49 13.93
C GLY A 70 6.59 -1.73 13.23
N VAL A 71 5.44 -2.19 13.71
CA VAL A 71 4.79 -3.43 13.27
C VAL A 71 3.26 -3.29 13.29
N GLY A 72 2.58 -4.07 12.46
CA GLY A 72 1.12 -4.06 12.36
C GLY A 72 0.58 -2.68 12.02
N VAL A 73 -0.52 -2.27 12.67
CA VAL A 73 -1.12 -0.94 12.47
C VAL A 73 -0.26 0.18 13.04
N LYS A 74 0.68 -0.09 13.96
CA LYS A 74 1.59 0.91 14.54
C LYS A 74 2.89 1.00 13.76
N ALA A 75 2.77 1.04 12.44
CA ALA A 75 3.90 1.12 11.53
C ALA A 75 3.98 2.51 10.89
N THR A 76 5.21 2.92 10.61
CA THR A 76 5.54 4.08 9.80
C THR A 76 6.28 3.60 8.57
N MET A 77 5.85 4.05 7.40
CA MET A 77 6.56 3.90 6.13
C MET A 77 7.05 5.28 5.68
N THR A 78 8.30 5.36 5.22
CA THR A 78 8.83 6.58 4.56
C THR A 78 9.51 6.18 3.25
N ALA A 79 9.21 6.91 2.18
CA ALA A 79 9.95 6.91 0.93
C ALA A 79 10.54 8.31 0.75
N GLU A 80 11.85 8.46 0.91
CA GLU A 80 12.51 9.77 0.94
C GLU A 80 12.25 10.58 -0.34
N GLY A 81 11.75 11.81 -0.18
CA GLY A 81 11.38 12.69 -1.29
C GLY A 81 10.02 12.39 -1.93
N PHE A 82 9.33 11.31 -1.54
CA PHE A 82 8.01 10.94 -2.07
C PHE A 82 6.92 11.03 -1.02
N GLY A 83 7.18 10.65 0.23
CA GLY A 83 6.13 10.73 1.23
C GLY A 83 6.30 9.83 2.43
N ARG A 84 5.30 9.88 3.30
CA ARG A 84 5.25 9.17 4.57
C ARG A 84 3.83 8.71 4.85
N ALA A 85 3.72 7.46 5.33
CA ALA A 85 2.49 6.93 5.90
C ALA A 85 2.73 6.53 7.36
N THR A 86 1.78 6.83 8.23
CA THR A 86 1.80 6.47 9.65
C THR A 86 0.48 5.82 10.01
N GLY A 87 0.54 4.72 10.74
CA GLY A 87 -0.61 4.12 11.39
C GLY A 87 -0.48 4.15 12.91
N ASP A 88 -1.63 4.10 13.58
CA ASP A 88 -1.76 3.77 15.00
C ASP A 88 -2.99 2.87 15.22
N SER A 89 -3.07 2.27 16.40
CA SER A 89 -4.26 1.55 16.84
C SER A 89 -5.45 2.50 16.98
N LEU A 90 -6.66 1.98 16.75
CA LEU A 90 -7.88 2.62 17.22
C LEU A 90 -7.82 2.79 18.74
N LYS A 91 -8.52 3.78 19.29
CA LYS A 91 -8.56 4.04 20.74
C LYS A 91 -9.94 3.77 21.30
N ASP A 92 -9.98 3.23 22.52
CA ASP A 92 -11.22 3.17 23.28
C ASP A 92 -11.66 4.60 23.65
N PRO A 93 -12.90 5.01 23.33
CA PRO A 93 -13.33 6.40 23.53
C PRO A 93 -13.50 6.78 25.01
N VAL A 94 -13.50 5.82 25.93
CA VAL A 94 -13.64 6.03 27.38
C VAL A 94 -12.26 6.05 28.05
N THR A 95 -11.40 5.07 27.76
CA THR A 95 -10.10 4.93 28.43
C THR A 95 -8.94 5.57 27.68
N GLY A 96 -9.06 5.75 26.36
CA GLY A 96 -7.96 6.19 25.49
C GLY A 96 -6.89 5.13 25.23
N GLU A 97 -7.07 3.91 25.74
CA GLU A 97 -6.16 2.79 25.51
C GLU A 97 -6.31 2.24 24.09
N ASP A 98 -5.33 1.45 23.64
CA ASP A 98 -5.41 0.78 22.35
C ASP A 98 -6.61 -0.18 22.29
N HIS A 99 -7.40 -0.05 21.24
CA HIS A 99 -8.57 -0.86 20.96
C HIS A 99 -8.30 -1.70 19.71
N GLN A 100 -7.88 -2.95 19.92
CA GLN A 100 -7.52 -3.85 18.83
C GLN A 100 -8.79 -4.37 18.12
N VAL A 101 -8.88 -4.14 16.82
CA VAL A 101 -9.96 -4.66 15.96
C VAL A 101 -9.34 -5.45 14.81
N GLN A 102 -9.96 -6.56 14.45
CA GLN A 102 -9.53 -7.39 13.32
C GLN A 102 -10.70 -7.63 12.35
N ILE A 103 -10.38 -7.67 11.07
CA ILE A 103 -11.27 -8.17 10.00
C ILE A 103 -10.78 -9.55 9.62
N VAL A 104 -11.72 -10.50 9.47
CA VAL A 104 -11.46 -11.85 8.99
C VAL A 104 -12.39 -12.14 7.83
N LEU A 105 -11.81 -12.40 6.66
CA LEU A 105 -12.49 -12.77 5.42
C LEU A 105 -11.92 -14.12 4.96
N PRO A 106 -12.49 -15.26 5.40
CA PRO A 106 -11.89 -16.57 5.12
C PRO A 106 -11.64 -16.85 3.63
N GLU A 107 -12.48 -16.29 2.76
CA GLU A 107 -12.41 -16.42 1.31
C GLU A 107 -12.16 -15.05 0.63
N GLY A 108 -11.50 -14.12 1.34
CA GLY A 108 -11.23 -12.78 0.84
C GLY A 108 -10.22 -12.78 -0.32
N PRO A 109 -10.48 -12.06 -1.43
CA PRO A 109 -9.62 -12.09 -2.62
C PRO A 109 -8.35 -11.24 -2.49
N ILE A 110 -8.28 -10.35 -1.49
CA ILE A 110 -7.13 -9.44 -1.27
C ILE A 110 -6.52 -9.66 0.10
N LEU A 111 -7.37 -9.81 1.13
CA LEU A 111 -6.97 -10.04 2.51
C LEU A 111 -7.85 -11.12 3.13
N THR A 112 -7.25 -12.01 3.91
CA THR A 112 -8.00 -13.02 4.66
C THR A 112 -8.09 -12.69 6.15
N LYS A 113 -7.09 -11.98 6.68
CA LYS A 113 -7.07 -11.43 8.03
C LYS A 113 -6.27 -10.13 8.04
N GLY A 114 -6.80 -9.10 8.70
CA GLY A 114 -6.11 -7.83 8.87
C GLY A 114 -6.43 -7.17 10.21
N GLU A 115 -5.48 -6.42 10.73
CA GLU A 115 -5.65 -5.56 11.91
C GLU A 115 -6.10 -4.17 11.46
N CYS A 116 -7.12 -3.63 12.13
CA CYS A 116 -7.68 -2.32 11.82
C CYS A 116 -7.11 -1.26 12.75
N GLY A 117 -6.75 -0.14 12.14
CA GLY A 117 -6.20 1.03 12.80
C GLY A 117 -6.73 2.32 12.19
N VAL A 118 -6.14 3.42 12.65
CA VAL A 118 -6.27 4.74 12.05
C VAL A 118 -4.92 5.11 11.44
N GLY A 119 -4.94 5.73 10.27
CA GLY A 119 -3.72 6.11 9.58
C GLY A 119 -3.85 7.40 8.81
N SER A 120 -2.69 8.00 8.64
CA SER A 120 -2.49 9.22 7.87
C SER A 120 -1.37 8.98 6.88
N PHE A 121 -1.52 9.47 5.67
CA PHE A 121 -0.45 9.47 4.70
C PHE A 121 -0.42 10.76 3.91
N GLU A 122 0.78 11.15 3.55
CA GLU A 122 1.04 12.25 2.63
C GLU A 122 2.06 11.74 1.62
N VAL A 123 1.68 11.76 0.35
CA VAL A 123 2.53 11.36 -0.76
C VAL A 123 2.47 12.44 -1.83
N GLU A 124 3.64 12.87 -2.23
CA GLU A 124 3.92 13.78 -3.31
C GLU A 124 4.78 13.03 -4.33
N VAL A 125 4.19 12.72 -5.47
CA VAL A 125 4.90 12.15 -6.60
C VAL A 125 4.90 13.16 -7.73
N GLU A 126 6.08 13.68 -8.06
CA GLU A 126 6.22 14.65 -9.17
C GLU A 126 5.78 14.05 -10.51
N VAL A 127 5.81 12.71 -10.65
CA VAL A 127 5.31 12.01 -11.84
C VAL A 127 3.81 12.28 -12.00
N GLU A 128 3.47 13.05 -13.04
CA GLU A 128 2.12 13.55 -13.33
C GLU A 128 1.51 14.51 -12.28
N GLY A 129 2.30 15.06 -11.35
CA GLY A 129 1.81 16.02 -10.35
C GLY A 129 0.81 15.40 -9.37
N LEU A 130 1.11 14.18 -8.93
CA LEU A 130 0.23 13.36 -8.12
C LEU A 130 0.50 13.68 -6.64
N HIS A 131 -0.37 14.49 -6.03
CA HIS A 131 -0.29 14.83 -4.60
C HIS A 131 -1.53 14.33 -3.89
N TYR A 132 -1.34 13.45 -2.90
CA TYR A 132 -2.43 12.91 -2.10
C TYR A 132 -2.09 12.92 -0.62
N GLY A 133 -3.08 13.34 0.16
CA GLY A 133 -2.99 13.39 1.60
C GLY A 133 -4.31 12.95 2.22
N TYR A 134 -4.23 12.00 3.15
CA TYR A 134 -5.35 11.60 3.97
C TYR A 134 -4.89 11.63 5.42
N ALA A 135 -5.76 12.16 6.29
CA ALA A 135 -5.50 12.24 7.71
C ALA A 135 -6.59 11.50 8.47
N ASP A 136 -6.17 10.71 9.44
CA ASP A 136 -7.05 10.02 10.41
C ASP A 136 -8.12 9.14 9.72
N THR A 137 -7.70 8.41 8.69
CA THR A 137 -8.55 7.51 7.90
C THR A 137 -8.33 6.05 8.28
N ASN A 138 -9.15 5.15 7.73
CA ASN A 138 -9.00 3.71 7.98
C ASN A 138 -7.62 3.21 7.53
N CYS A 139 -6.94 2.47 8.39
CA CYS A 139 -5.73 1.73 8.08
C CYS A 139 -5.98 0.24 8.34
N ILE A 140 -5.53 -0.63 7.42
CA ILE A 140 -5.56 -2.08 7.62
C ILE A 140 -4.17 -2.62 7.38
N ALA A 141 -3.57 -3.21 8.42
CA ALA A 141 -2.33 -3.95 8.30
C ALA A 141 -2.64 -5.43 8.11
N PHE A 142 -2.15 -6.02 7.02
CA PHE A 142 -2.32 -7.44 6.73
C PHE A 142 -1.09 -7.99 6.02
N GLU A 143 -0.91 -9.30 6.15
CA GLU A 143 0.11 -10.06 5.43
C GLU A 143 -0.58 -10.89 4.36
N PHE A 144 0.10 -11.09 3.23
CA PHE A 144 -0.33 -12.00 2.18
C PHE A 144 0.88 -12.73 1.62
N GLU A 145 0.65 -13.95 1.15
CA GLU A 145 1.64 -14.71 0.39
C GLU A 145 1.29 -14.60 -1.09
N TRP A 146 2.22 -14.07 -1.88
CA TRP A 146 2.10 -14.08 -3.33
C TRP A 146 2.84 -15.28 -3.91
N SER A 147 2.17 -16.00 -4.81
CA SER A 147 2.74 -17.12 -5.56
C SER A 147 2.07 -17.20 -6.94
N ASN A 148 2.81 -17.69 -7.94
CA ASN A 148 2.35 -17.86 -9.32
C ASN A 148 2.90 -19.12 -9.98
#